data_AF-A0A7C6MV41-F1
#
_entry.id   AF-A0A7C6MV41-F1
#
_cell.length_a   1.000
_cell.length_b   1.000
_cell.length_c   1.000
_cell.angle_alpha   90.00
_cell.angle_beta   90.00
_cell.angle_gamma   90.00
#
_symmetry.space_group_name_H-M   'P 1'
#
loop_
_entity.id
_entity.type
_entity.pdbx_description
1 polymer ?
#
loop_
_entity_poly.entity_id
_entity_poly.type
_entity_poly.pdbx_seq_one_letter_code
_entity_poly.pdbx_strand_id
1 'polypeptide(L)'
;MDKQLKTKENIINRLKKIEGQVKGIQRMVKEEKYCVDILVQIAAVRAAINKVGGIILKQYTLECLKKEIDCKDNDDKIEELIGVITKFMN
;
A
#
# COMPACT_ATOMS: atom_id res chain seq x y z
N MET A 1 -22.74 2.11 -3.50
CA MET A 1 -21.83 3.22 -3.87
C MET A 1 -20.93 3.64 -2.67
N ASP A 2 -21.46 3.72 -1.45
CA ASP A 2 -20.74 4.17 -0.24
C ASP A 2 -19.46 3.41 0.17
N LYS A 3 -19.36 2.10 -0.12
CA LYS A 3 -18.24 1.28 0.35
C LYS A 3 -16.91 1.60 -0.36
N GLN A 4 -16.97 1.98 -1.64
CA GLN A 4 -15.79 2.36 -2.43
C GLN A 4 -15.24 3.73 -2.00
N LEU A 5 -16.12 4.71 -1.74
CA LEU A 5 -15.72 6.06 -1.30
C LEU A 5 -15.06 6.03 0.08
N LYS A 6 -15.64 5.30 1.05
CA LYS A 6 -15.04 5.10 2.39
C LYS A 6 -13.66 4.44 2.33
N THR A 7 -13.43 3.54 1.37
CA THR A 7 -12.14 2.86 1.22
C THR A 7 -11.08 3.81 0.64
N LYS A 8 -11.45 4.63 -0.34
CA LYS A 8 -10.57 5.67 -0.92
C LYS A 8 -10.13 6.70 0.13
N GLU A 9 -11.07 7.23 0.91
CA GLU A 9 -10.75 8.18 1.98
C GLU A 9 -9.86 7.55 3.06
N ASN A 10 -10.10 6.29 3.41
CA ASN A 10 -9.26 5.56 4.36
C ASN A 10 -7.81 5.43 3.86
N ILE A 11 -7.63 5.07 2.59
CA ILE A 11 -6.30 4.98 1.95
C ILE A 11 -5.61 6.34 1.99
N ILE A 12 -6.30 7.42 1.57
CA ILE A 12 -5.74 8.78 1.60
C ILE A 12 -5.32 9.17 3.02
N ASN A 13 -6.14 8.90 4.02
CA ASN A 13 -5.82 9.21 5.41
C ASN A 13 -4.61 8.43 5.93
N ARG A 14 -4.42 7.17 5.51
CA ARG A 14 -3.21 6.39 5.83
C ARG A 14 -1.98 6.96 5.15
N LEU A 15 -2.09 7.34 3.88
CA LEU A 15 -0.99 7.97 3.14
C LEU A 15 -0.56 9.31 3.76
N LYS A 16 -1.51 10.14 4.18
CA LYS A 16 -1.22 11.40 4.93
C LYS A 16 -0.48 11.13 6.24
N LYS A 17 -0.82 10.06 6.97
CA LYS A 17 -0.08 9.66 8.17
C LYS A 17 1.35 9.23 7.85
N ILE A 18 1.55 8.45 6.79
CA ILE A 18 2.86 8.02 6.32
C ILE A 18 3.71 9.24 5.92
N GLU A 19 3.13 10.21 5.21
CA GLU A 19 3.79 11.47 4.87
C GLU A 19 4.29 12.20 6.13
N GLY A 20 3.47 12.26 7.18
CA GLY A 20 3.85 12.82 8.48
C GLY A 20 5.02 12.08 9.14
N GLN A 21 5.04 10.75 9.06
CA GLN A 21 6.15 9.92 9.58
C GLN A 21 7.45 10.19 8.80
N VAL A 22 7.38 10.28 7.48
CA VAL A 22 8.55 10.59 6.63
C VAL A 22 9.10 11.97 6.95
N LYS A 23 8.24 12.99 7.11
CA LYS A 23 8.64 14.32 7.59
C LYS A 23 9.27 14.26 8.98
N GLY A 24 8.79 13.38 9.85
CA GLY A 24 9.38 13.12 11.16
C GLY A 24 10.80 12.59 11.06
N ILE A 25 11.03 11.58 10.22
CA ILE A 25 12.35 11.01 9.96
C ILE A 25 13.31 12.08 9.42
N GLN A 26 12.87 12.92 8.49
CA GLN A 26 13.67 14.04 7.98
C GLN A 26 14.14 14.97 9.10
N ARG A 27 13.28 15.28 10.08
CA ARG A 27 13.67 16.09 11.25
C ARG A 27 14.68 15.34 12.13
N MET A 28 14.44 14.05 12.39
CA MET A 28 15.38 13.24 13.19
C MET A 28 16.79 13.21 12.59
N VAL A 29 16.90 13.14 11.26
CA VAL A 29 18.19 13.20 10.56
C VAL A 29 18.84 14.57 10.72
N LYS A 30 18.06 15.66 10.54
CA LYS A 30 18.57 17.04 10.72
C LYS A 30 19.02 17.33 12.15
N GLU A 31 18.36 16.72 13.12
CA GLU A 31 18.67 16.84 14.55
C GLU A 31 19.71 15.82 15.03
N GLU A 32 20.35 15.08 14.10
CA GLU A 32 21.37 14.07 14.38
C GLU A 32 20.97 13.06 15.46
N LYS A 33 19.70 12.62 15.42
CA LYS A 33 19.17 11.61 16.35
C LYS A 33 19.88 10.26 16.17
N TYR A 34 19.82 9.44 17.22
CA TYR A 34 20.44 8.14 17.23
C TYR A 34 19.97 7.26 16.07
N CYS A 35 20.93 6.65 15.36
CA CYS A 35 20.67 5.91 14.13
C CYS A 35 19.66 4.76 14.35
N VAL A 36 19.69 4.09 15.51
CA VAL A 36 18.75 3.01 15.81
C VAL A 36 17.31 3.53 15.86
N ASP A 37 17.09 4.70 16.45
CA ASP A 37 15.74 5.29 16.53
C ASP A 37 15.22 5.66 15.14
N ILE A 38 16.09 6.20 14.27
CA ILE A 38 15.77 6.50 12.88
C ILE A 38 15.39 5.21 12.13
N LEU A 39 16.16 4.14 12.31
CA LEU A 39 15.88 2.84 11.69
C LEU A 39 14.54 2.25 12.17
N VAL A 40 14.21 2.40 13.45
CA VAL A 40 12.89 2.01 14.00
C VAL A 40 11.76 2.77 13.32
N GLN A 41 11.92 4.09 13.11
CA GLN A 41 10.91 4.89 12.40
C GLN A 41 10.79 4.50 10.92
N ILE A 42 11.90 4.22 10.24
CA ILE A 42 11.88 3.70 8.86
C ILE A 42 11.13 2.37 8.80
N ALA A 43 11.38 1.46 9.74
CA ALA A 43 10.67 0.19 9.81
C ALA A 43 9.15 0.38 10.01
N ALA A 44 8.76 1.36 10.83
CA ALA A 44 7.35 1.72 11.03
C ALA A 44 6.70 2.26 9.74
N VAL A 45 7.42 3.10 8.98
CA VAL A 45 6.96 3.60 7.67
C VAL A 45 6.78 2.45 6.68
N ARG A 46 7.76 1.53 6.60
CA ARG A 46 7.68 0.35 5.72
C ARG A 46 6.46 -0.50 6.05
N ALA A 47 6.22 -0.79 7.32
CA ALA A 47 5.05 -1.55 7.76
C ALA A 47 3.73 -0.84 7.39
N ALA A 48 3.67 0.48 7.54
CA ALA A 48 2.49 1.27 7.19
C ALA A 48 2.22 1.27 5.67
N ILE A 49 3.26 1.43 4.84
CA ILE A 49 3.17 1.35 3.38
C ILE A 49 2.69 -0.03 2.95
N ASN A 50 3.25 -1.09 3.50
CA ASN A 50 2.83 -2.47 3.19
C ASN A 50 1.35 -2.69 3.54
N LYS A 51 0.88 -2.11 4.64
CA LYS A 51 -0.54 -2.19 5.00
C LYS A 51 -1.45 -1.48 3.99
N VAL A 52 -1.03 -0.33 3.46
CA VAL A 52 -1.79 0.40 2.43
C VAL A 52 -1.81 -0.39 1.11
N GLY A 53 -0.64 -0.87 0.66
CA GLY A 53 -0.55 -1.64 -0.58
C GLY A 53 -1.35 -2.94 -0.52
N GLY A 54 -1.35 -3.65 0.62
CA GLY A 54 -2.18 -4.83 0.82
C GLY A 54 -3.70 -4.56 0.73
N ILE A 55 -4.16 -3.38 1.17
CA ILE A 55 -5.57 -2.96 1.01
C ILE A 55 -5.90 -2.74 -0.46
N ILE A 56 -5.03 -2.04 -1.20
CA ILE A 56 -5.21 -1.77 -2.63
C ILE A 56 -5.20 -3.08 -3.43
N LEU A 57 -4.22 -3.94 -3.17
CA LEU A 57 -4.07 -5.24 -3.82
C LEU A 57 -5.30 -6.12 -3.61
N LYS A 58 -5.79 -6.20 -2.36
CA LYS A 58 -7.03 -6.93 -2.05
C LYS A 58 -8.21 -6.41 -2.86
N GLN A 59 -8.33 -5.09 -2.99
CA GLN A 59 -9.41 -4.50 -3.76
C GLN A 59 -9.29 -4.79 -5.26
N TYR A 60 -8.10 -4.62 -5.83
CA TYR A 60 -7.83 -4.94 -7.23
C TYR A 60 -8.10 -6.42 -7.53
N THR A 61 -7.64 -7.35 -6.68
CA THR A 61 -7.91 -8.79 -6.81
C THR A 61 -9.41 -9.10 -6.80
N LEU A 62 -10.17 -8.53 -5.85
CA LEU A 62 -11.61 -8.75 -5.76
C LEU A 62 -12.38 -8.15 -6.94
N GLU A 63 -11.93 -7.00 -7.47
CA GLU A 63 -12.53 -6.37 -8.64
C GLU A 63 -12.20 -7.12 -9.94
N CYS A 64 -10.99 -7.66 -10.06
CA CYS A 64 -10.58 -8.52 -11.16
C CYS A 64 -11.41 -9.81 -11.16
N LEU A 65 -11.36 -10.60 -10.09
CA LEU A 65 -12.07 -11.88 -9.98
C LEU A 65 -13.60 -11.76 -10.13
N LYS A 66 -14.21 -10.64 -9.70
CA LYS A 66 -15.66 -10.43 -9.88
C LYS A 66 -16.07 -10.14 -11.32
N LYS A 67 -15.18 -9.56 -12.13
CA LYS A 67 -15.44 -9.27 -13.54
C LYS A 67 -15.25 -10.50 -14.44
N GLU A 68 -14.77 -11.60 -13.87
CA GLU A 68 -14.25 -12.75 -14.60
C GLU A 68 -15.11 -14.01 -14.55
N ILE A 69 -16.20 -14.00 -13.79
CA ILE A 69 -17.11 -15.16 -13.66
C ILE A 69 -17.77 -15.55 -15.02
N ASP A 70 -17.63 -14.74 -16.08
CA ASP A 70 -18.32 -14.96 -17.35
C ASP A 70 -17.43 -15.04 -18.62
N CYS A 71 -16.09 -15.03 -18.54
CA CYS A 71 -15.26 -14.98 -19.76
C CYS A 71 -14.14 -16.03 -19.78
N LYS A 72 -14.13 -16.85 -20.85
CA LYS A 72 -13.16 -17.92 -21.16
C LYS A 72 -11.73 -17.42 -21.52
N ASP A 73 -11.34 -16.19 -21.15
CA ASP A 73 -10.10 -15.55 -21.62
C ASP A 73 -9.59 -14.52 -20.59
N ASN A 74 -9.04 -15.00 -19.46
CA ASN A 74 -8.57 -14.13 -18.36
C ASN A 74 -7.09 -14.29 -18.02
N ASP A 75 -6.34 -15.07 -18.78
CA ASP A 75 -4.93 -15.34 -18.48
C ASP A 75 -4.10 -14.05 -18.44
N ASP A 76 -4.34 -13.09 -19.33
CA ASP A 76 -3.67 -11.78 -19.35
C ASP A 76 -3.90 -10.95 -18.07
N LYS A 77 -5.11 -10.99 -17.51
CA LYS A 77 -5.46 -10.22 -16.28
C LYS A 77 -4.92 -10.89 -15.03
N ILE A 78 -4.86 -12.22 -15.04
CA ILE A 78 -4.21 -13.00 -13.99
C ILE A 78 -2.70 -12.74 -14.01
N GLU A 79 -2.08 -12.67 -15.19
CA GLU A 79 -0.68 -12.27 -15.33
C GLU A 79 -0.43 -10.84 -14.85
N GLU A 80 -1.31 -9.88 -15.19
CA GLU A 80 -1.23 -8.50 -14.69
C GLU A 80 -1.31 -8.47 -13.15
N LEU A 81 -2.26 -9.21 -12.57
CA LEU A 81 -2.41 -9.34 -11.12
C LEU A 81 -1.15 -9.94 -10.47
N ILE A 82 -0.60 -11.01 -11.03
CA ILE A 82 0.65 -11.65 -10.57
C ILE A 82 1.82 -10.65 -10.65
N GLY A 83 1.89 -9.86 -11.72
CA GLY A 83 2.89 -8.80 -11.88
C GLY A 83 2.80 -7.73 -10.79
N VAL A 84 1.59 -7.29 -10.44
CA VAL A 84 1.36 -6.32 -9.35
C VAL A 84 1.72 -6.91 -7.99
N ILE A 85 1.35 -8.17 -7.72
CA ILE A 85 1.72 -8.88 -6.48
C ILE A 85 3.23 -8.99 -6.35
N THR A 86 3.92 -9.41 -7.42
CA THR A 86 5.37 -9.63 -7.41
C THR A 86 6.14 -8.34 -7.13
N LYS A 87 5.74 -7.22 -7.75
CA LYS A 87 6.32 -5.89 -7.47
C LYS A 87 6.06 -5.40 -6.05
N PHE A 88 5.01 -5.89 -5.40
CA PHE A 88 4.63 -5.47 -4.05
C PHE A 88 5.33 -6.29 -2.95
N MET A 89 5.75 -7.53 -3.26
CA MET A 89 6.45 -8.41 -2.31
C MET A 89 7.97 -8.17 -2.27
N ASN A 90 8.54 -7.60 -3.34
CA ASN A 90 9.98 -7.41 -3.53
C ASN A 90 10.47 -6.01 -3.13
#